data_AF-A0A914LHG0-F1
#
_entry.id   AF-A0A914LHG0-F1
#
_cell.length_a   1.000
_cell.length_b   1.000
_cell.length_c   1.000
_cell.angle_alpha   90.00
_cell.angle_beta   90.00
_cell.angle_gamma   90.00
#
_symmetry.space_group_name_H-M   'P 1'
#
loop_
_entity.id
_entity.type
_entity.pdbx_description
1 polymer ?
#
loop_
_entity_poly.entity_id
_entity_poly.type
_entity_poly.pdbx_seq_one_letter_code
_entity_poly.pdbx_strand_id
1 'polypeptide(L)' 'MPFDFVIWQIGSGIKAPLTDLKMCHEAKVFLMYCWSFNPLDRKLFSELLQLLKTMPRITLRRSPSVPLCKSFESIF' A
#
# COMPACT_ATOMS: atom_id res chain seq x y z
N MET A 1 -1.21 17.50 3.40
CA MET A 1 -1.36 17.34 1.94
C MET A 1 -2.79 17.70 1.58
N PRO A 2 -3.03 18.68 0.71
CA PRO A 2 -4.37 18.96 0.18
C PRO A 2 -4.89 17.76 -0.62
N PHE A 3 -6.19 17.48 -0.54
CA PHE A 3 -6.81 16.34 -1.21
C PHE A 3 -6.74 16.42 -2.74
N ASP A 4 -6.92 17.63 -3.29
CA ASP A 4 -6.84 17.88 -4.74
C ASP A 4 -5.46 17.55 -5.33
N PHE A 5 -4.40 17.73 -4.53
CA PHE A 5 -3.06 17.35 -4.94
C PHE A 5 -2.92 15.83 -5.08
N VAL A 6 -3.53 15.06 -4.17
CA VAL A 6 -3.53 13.58 -4.23
C VAL A 6 -4.30 13.08 -5.44
N ILE A 7 -5.46 13.66 -5.73
CA ILE A 7 -6.24 13.32 -6.94
C ILE A 7 -5.40 13.58 -8.18
N TRP A 8 -4.80 14.76 -8.29
CA TRP A 8 -3.98 15.12 -9.45
C TRP A 8 -2.77 14.19 -9.62
N GLN A 9 -2.09 13.85 -8.52
CA GLN A 9 -0.96 12.91 -8.55
C GLN A 9 -1.37 11.54 -9.10
N ILE A 10 -2.45 10.97 -8.56
CA ILE A 10 -2.96 9.65 -9.00
C ILE A 10 -3.44 9.73 -10.45
N GLY A 11 -4.14 10.80 -10.81
CA GLY A 11 -4.63 11.05 -12.18
C GLY A 11 -3.51 11.20 -13.22
N SER A 12 -2.33 11.65 -12.79
CA SER A 12 -1.14 11.77 -13.63
C SER A 12 -0.28 10.51 -13.65
N GLY A 13 -0.72 9.42 -12.98
CA GLY A 13 0.01 8.17 -12.90
C GLY A 13 1.17 8.16 -11.91
N ILE A 14 1.29 9.19 -11.07
CA ILE A 14 2.28 9.24 -9.99
C ILE A 14 1.81 8.29 -8.88
N LYS A 15 2.68 7.32 -8.56
CA LYS A 15 2.46 6.34 -7.48
C LYS A 15 3.27 6.75 -6.26
N ALA A 16 2.79 6.38 -5.07
CA ALA A 16 3.58 6.57 -3.86
C ALA A 16 4.92 5.82 -3.97
N PRO A 17 6.05 6.42 -3.55
CA PRO A 17 7.34 5.74 -3.59
C PRO A 17 7.32 4.51 -2.69
N LEU A 18 7.62 3.34 -3.25
CA LEU A 18 7.72 2.07 -2.53
C LEU A 18 9.13 1.81 -1.98
N THR A 19 10.09 2.70 -2.24
CA THR A 19 11.49 2.60 -1.82
C THR A 19 11.63 2.64 -0.31
N ASP A 20 10.93 3.57 0.36
CA ASP A 20 11.05 3.78 1.82
C ASP A 20 10.23 2.79 2.66
N LEU A 21 9.36 1.99 2.02
CA LEU A 21 8.64 0.94 2.72
C LEU A 21 9.55 -0.25 3.03
N LYS A 22 9.65 -0.57 4.33
CA LYS A 22 10.19 -1.84 4.84
C LYS A 22 9.22 -2.97 4.51
N MET A 23 9.23 -3.40 3.25
CA MET A 23 8.45 -4.53 2.74
C MET A 23 9.34 -5.42 1.88
N CYS A 24 8.99 -6.71 1.79
CA CYS A 24 9.70 -7.64 0.91
C CYS A 24 9.55 -7.24 -0.56
N HIS A 25 10.51 -7.64 -1.38
CA HIS A 25 10.55 -7.31 -2.80
C HIS A 25 9.27 -7.76 -3.53
N GLU A 26 8.77 -8.96 -3.22
CA GLU A 26 7.56 -9.53 -3.82
C GLU A 26 6.32 -8.68 -3.52
N ALA A 27 6.22 -8.10 -2.32
CA ALA A 27 5.12 -7.20 -1.97
C ALA A 27 5.20 -5.87 -2.74
N LYS A 28 6.41 -5.36 -2.99
CA LYS A 28 6.59 -4.16 -3.84
C LYS A 28 6.17 -4.45 -5.28
N VAL A 29 6.61 -5.58 -5.84
CA VAL A 29 6.23 -6.03 -7.18
C VAL A 29 4.71 -6.24 -7.29
N PHE A 30 4.09 -6.84 -6.27
CA PHE A 30 2.63 -7.01 -6.20
C PHE A 30 1.91 -5.65 -6.30
N LEU A 31 2.33 -4.66 -5.51
CA LEU A 31 1.75 -3.31 -5.56
C LEU A 31 1.95 -2.64 -6.92
N MET A 32 3.09 -2.85 -7.58
CA MET A 32 3.34 -2.27 -8.91
C MET A 32 2.37 -2.79 -9.97
N TYR A 33 2.01 -4.08 -9.93
CA TYR A 33 0.96 -4.64 -10.82
C TYR A 33 -0.42 -4.05 -10.52
N CYS A 34 -0.79 -3.96 -9.24
CA CYS A 34 -2.10 -3.44 -8.83
C CYS A 34 -2.27 -1.95 -9.15
N TRP A 35 -1.22 -1.15 -8.96
CA TRP A 35 -1.23 0.29 -9.23
C TRP A 35 -0.79 0.64 -10.64
N SER A 36 -0.87 -0.28 -11.62
CA SER A 36 -0.57 0.12 -13.00
C SER A 36 -1.52 1.23 -13.46
N PHE A 37 -0.95 2.26 -14.11
CA PHE A 37 -1.72 3.39 -14.61
C PHE A 37 -2.61 2.95 -15.77
N ASN A 38 -2.04 2.17 -16.67
CA ASN A 38 -2.79 1.51 -17.73
C ASN A 38 -3.56 0.31 -17.14
N PRO A 39 -4.90 0.25 -17.30
CA PRO A 39 -5.71 -0.85 -16.78
C PRO A 39 -5.37 -2.20 -17.42
N LEU A 40 -4.88 -2.22 -18.67
CA LEU A 40 -4.50 -3.45 -19.38
C LEU A 40 -3.26 -4.12 -18.80
N ASP A 41 -2.39 -3.36 -18.15
CA ASP A 41 -1.18 -3.88 -17.51
C ASP A 41 -1.45 -4.41 -16.10
N ARG A 42 -2.69 -4.27 -15.60
CA ARG A 42 -3.08 -4.84 -14.30
C ARG A 42 -3.35 -6.32 -14.46
N LYS A 43 -2.69 -7.12 -13.63
CA LYS A 43 -2.87 -8.57 -13.62
C LYS A 43 -4.28 -8.97 -13.18
N LEU A 44 -4.70 -10.13 -13.66
CA LEU A 44 -5.95 -10.74 -13.23
C LEU A 44 -5.87 -11.16 -11.77
N PHE A 45 -7.02 -11.24 -11.10
CA PHE A 45 -7.09 -11.62 -9.71
C PHE A 45 -6.50 -13.02 -9.45
N SER A 46 -6.67 -13.95 -10.40
CA SER A 46 -6.09 -15.30 -10.35
C SER A 46 -4.56 -15.28 -10.29
N GLU A 47 -3.92 -14.43 -11.09
CA GLU A 47 -2.47 -14.27 -11.13
C GLU A 47 -1.94 -13.56 -9.87
N LEU A 48 -2.66 -12.54 -9.39
CA LEU A 48 -2.35 -11.85 -8.13
C LEU A 48 -2.42 -12.83 -6.95
N LEU A 49 -3.41 -13.73 -6.94
CA LEU A 49 -3.53 -14.76 -5.91
C LEU A 49 -2.36 -15.75 -5.95
N GLN A 50 -1.86 -16.12 -7.13
CA GLN A 50 -0.67 -16.95 -7.26
C GLN A 50 0.57 -16.23 -6.70
N LEU A 51 0.75 -14.95 -7.01
CA LEU A 51 1.86 -14.14 -6.47
C LEU A 51 1.77 -14.04 -4.94
N LEU A 52 0.57 -13.85 -4.38
CA LEU A 52 0.34 -13.82 -2.93
C LEU A 52 0.73 -15.13 -2.25
N LYS A 53 0.47 -16.28 -2.88
CA LYS A 53 0.85 -17.60 -2.35
C LYS A 53 2.37 -17.80 -2.28
N THR A 54 3.12 -17.16 -3.19
CA THR A 54 4.59 -17.22 -3.21
C THR A 54 5.26 -16.30 -2.20
N MET A 55 4.54 -15.32 -1.65
CA MET A 55 5.12 -14.38 -0.69
C MET A 55 5.41 -15.03 0.67
N PRO A 56 6.48 -14.59 1.36
CA PRO A 56 6.74 -15.04 2.71
C PRO A 56 5.56 -14.67 3.61
N ARG A 57 4.95 -15.66 4.26
CA ARG A 57 3.85 -15.44 5.19
C ARG A 57 4.39 -14.76 6.44
N ILE A 58 4.26 -13.44 6.50
CA ILE A 58 4.54 -12.68 7.72
C ILE A 58 3.37 -12.91 8.67
N THR A 59 3.64 -13.43 9.86
CA THR A 59 2.64 -13.45 10.93
C THR A 59 2.29 -12.01 11.25
N LEU A 60 1.10 -11.57 10.82
CA LEU A 60 0.56 -10.27 11.19
C LEU A 60 0.41 -10.23 12.71
N ARG A 61 1.36 -9.59 13.39
CA ARG A 61 1.17 -9.18 14.77
C ARG A 61 0.04 -8.15 14.72
N ARG A 62 -1.05 -8.42 15.43
CA ARG A 62 -2.14 -7.46 15.56
C ARG A 62 -1.52 -6.13 16.01
N SER A 63 -1.83 -5.06 15.30
CA SER A 63 -1.56 -3.72 15.81
C SER A 63 -2.17 -3.65 17.22
N PRO A 64 -1.46 -3.09 18.21
CA PRO A 64 -2.03 -2.90 19.53
C PRO A 64 -3.41 -2.23 19.39
N SER A 65 -4.40 -2.70 20.14
CA SER A 65 -5.75 -2.10 20.16
C SER A 65 -5.74 -0.66 20.66
N VAL A 66 -4.61 -0.20 21.19
CA VAL A 66 -4.39 1.14 21.68
C VAL A 66 -3.90 2.03 20.54
N PRO A 67 -4.47 3.22 20.35
CA PRO A 67 -3.98 4.16 19.36
C PRO A 67 -2.53 4.53 19.70
N LEU A 68 -1.60 4.37 18.73
CA LEU A 68 -0.19 4.74 18.91
C LEU A 68 -0.01 6.25 19.16
N CYS A 69 -0.98 7.05 18.72
CA CYS A 69 -1.08 8.47 19.00
C CYS A 69 -2.10 8.69 20.11
N LYS A 70 -1.63 9.13 21.28
CA LYS A 70 -2.52 9.83 22.22
C LYS A 70 -2.90 11.14 21.52
N SER A 71 -4.17 11.34 21.18
CA SER A 71 -4.66 12.66 20.79
C SER A 71 -4.28 13.64 21.90
N PHE A 72 -3.54 14.69 21.57
CA PHE A 72 -3.13 15.74 22.50
C PHE A 72 -4.32 16.68 22.75
N GLU A 73 -5.42 16.13 23.25
CA GLU A 73 -6.62 16.87 23.65
C GLU A 73 -7.21 16.14 24.86
N SER A 74 -6.64 16.43 26.03
CA SER A 74 -7.28 16.26 27.33
C SER A 74 -6.43 16.97 28.38
N ILE A 75 -6.18 18.27 28.19
CA ILE A 75 -5.86 19.18 29.28
C ILE A 75 -7.11 20.04 29.46
N PHE A 76 -8.06 19.50 30.23
CA PHE A 76 -8.95 20.29 31.08
C PHE A 76 -8.53 20.01 32.52
#